data_AF-A0A2M9YSB3-F1
#
_entry.id   AF-A0A2M9YSB3-F1
#
_cell.length_a   1.000
_cell.length_b   1.000
_cell.length_c   1.000
_cell.angle_alpha   90.00
_cell.angle_beta   90.00
_cell.angle_gamma   90.00
#
_symmetry.space_group_name_H-M   'P 1'
#
loop_
_entity.id
_entity.type
_entity.pdbx_description
1 polymer ?
#
loop_
_entity_poly.entity_id
_entity_poly.type
_entity_poly.pdbx_seq_one_letter_code
_entity_poly.pdbx_strand_id
1 'polypeptide(L)'
;MEIISILRGFFRKNSKIYVLLFGLYGAVFLFLFFNEEFGFPILTSKHFPTKAIGTTIVYGILIFFFYWNLSQRRKRLLRKKGIVEFLFVFWVCLIGLELLNLPFEKILVHLPKEYMFWSYKVLKQTVQFFPLLLFPLFYDYYRNKTNPIPFEKKKSPAYYPILIIGIVLSAIGTFIPGFQEYYPRAPLSSEQFLYHATWITTLVFEIVYLATFYFTEFFFRKFLIRYLSFAGRYHAVGMSALVYGLVHFQKPRGEILSSFLGGLLMGALSIRTHSIRGGLYAHIALAAGMEFFTGIFVWEKLF
;
A
#
# COMPACT_ATOMS: atom_id res chain seq x y z
N MET A 1 8.97 -7.78 24.47
CA MET A 1 9.00 -7.36 23.05
C MET A 1 8.79 -5.85 22.92
N GLU A 2 9.82 -5.12 22.52
CA GLU A 2 9.83 -3.65 22.40
C GLU A 2 8.69 -3.10 21.50
N ILE A 3 8.44 -3.78 20.37
CA ILE A 3 7.36 -3.42 19.43
C ILE A 3 5.98 -3.46 20.11
N ILE A 4 5.71 -4.49 20.91
CA ILE A 4 4.44 -4.61 21.64
C ILE A 4 4.28 -3.46 22.64
N SER A 5 5.35 -3.08 23.33
CA SER A 5 5.34 -1.93 24.25
C SER A 5 5.03 -0.62 23.50
N ILE A 6 5.67 -0.42 22.33
CA ILE A 6 5.43 0.76 21.48
C ILE A 6 3.96 0.83 21.04
N LEU A 7 3.41 -0.28 20.55
CA LEU A 7 2.02 -0.37 20.08
C LEU A 7 1.02 -0.19 21.24
N ARG A 8 1.23 -0.85 22.38
CA ARG A 8 0.43 -0.63 23.60
C ARG A 8 0.44 0.84 24.04
N GLY A 9 1.57 1.52 23.89
CA GLY A 9 1.70 2.95 24.19
C GLY A 9 0.90 3.86 23.24
N PHE A 10 0.63 3.42 22.00
CA PHE A 10 -0.20 4.13 21.03
C PHE A 10 -1.69 3.82 21.23
N PHE A 11 -2.03 2.52 21.27
CA PHE A 11 -3.36 1.97 21.55
C PHE A 11 -3.60 1.86 23.06
N ARG A 12 -3.51 3.00 23.76
CA ARG A 12 -3.81 3.06 25.19
C ARG A 12 -5.28 2.70 25.44
N LYS A 13 -5.62 2.30 26.67
CA LYS A 13 -7.00 2.09 27.14
C LYS A 13 -7.80 3.41 27.16
N ASN A 14 -8.08 3.97 25.98
CA ASN A 14 -8.90 5.15 25.77
C ASN A 14 -9.88 4.85 24.65
N SER A 15 -11.15 4.67 25.04
CA SER A 15 -12.25 4.31 24.13
C SER A 15 -12.37 5.25 22.93
N LYS A 16 -12.07 6.54 23.09
CA LYS A 16 -12.15 7.52 22.00
C LYS A 16 -11.21 7.21 20.83
N ILE A 17 -10.06 6.56 21.10
CA ILE A 17 -9.13 6.13 20.05
C ILE A 17 -9.77 5.02 19.21
N TYR A 18 -10.38 4.02 19.87
CA TYR A 18 -11.00 2.89 19.19
C TYR A 18 -12.25 3.30 18.41
N VAL A 19 -13.08 4.17 18.99
CA VAL A 19 -14.24 4.76 18.28
C VAL A 19 -13.79 5.50 17.03
N LEU A 20 -12.66 6.22 17.08
CA LEU A 20 -12.13 6.87 15.89
C LEU A 20 -11.59 5.85 14.87
N LEU A 21 -10.71 4.94 15.28
CA LEU A 21 -10.01 4.06 14.34
C LEU A 21 -10.91 2.96 13.76
N PHE A 22 -11.70 2.29 14.60
CA PHE A 22 -12.56 1.19 14.18
C PHE A 22 -13.99 1.64 13.91
N GLY A 23 -14.49 2.63 14.66
CA GLY A 23 -15.82 3.20 14.42
C GLY A 23 -15.86 4.08 13.18
N LEU A 24 -15.06 5.16 13.11
CA LEU A 24 -15.09 6.07 11.97
C LEU A 24 -14.39 5.47 10.73
N TYR A 25 -13.09 5.23 10.82
CA TYR A 25 -12.32 4.77 9.65
C TYR A 25 -12.61 3.31 9.29
N GLY A 26 -12.76 2.45 10.30
CA GLY A 26 -13.10 1.04 10.11
C GLY A 26 -14.47 0.83 9.50
N ALA A 27 -15.51 1.55 9.94
CA ALA A 27 -16.84 1.42 9.33
C ALA A 27 -16.86 1.91 7.88
N VAL A 28 -16.17 3.01 7.57
CA VAL A 28 -16.05 3.49 6.18
C VAL A 28 -15.31 2.47 5.31
N PHE A 29 -14.22 1.89 5.82
CA PHE A 29 -13.49 0.83 5.12
C PHE A 29 -14.38 -0.39 4.85
N LEU A 30 -15.08 -0.90 5.87
CA LEU A 30 -15.96 -2.06 5.74
C LEU A 30 -17.14 -1.77 4.80
N PHE A 31 -17.74 -0.59 4.89
CA PHE A 31 -18.80 -0.17 3.98
C PHE A 31 -18.35 -0.20 2.52
N LEU A 32 -17.18 0.38 2.23
CA LEU A 32 -16.61 0.36 0.88
C LEU A 32 -16.22 -1.05 0.45
N PHE A 33 -15.64 -1.85 1.34
CA PHE A 33 -15.30 -3.25 1.07
C PHE A 33 -16.54 -4.07 0.69
N PHE A 34 -17.61 -4.01 1.49
CA PHE A 34 -18.84 -4.74 1.19
C PHE A 34 -19.50 -4.24 -0.10
N ASN A 35 -19.44 -2.93 -0.40
CA ASN A 35 -19.92 -2.40 -1.67
C ASN A 35 -19.14 -2.92 -2.87
N GLU A 36 -17.80 -2.95 -2.80
CA GLU A 36 -16.97 -3.47 -3.91
C GLU A 36 -17.14 -4.98 -4.10
N GLU A 37 -17.37 -5.72 -3.01
CA GLU A 37 -17.46 -7.18 -3.06
C GLU A 37 -18.85 -7.70 -3.47
N PHE A 38 -19.92 -7.07 -2.95
CA PHE A 38 -21.29 -7.57 -3.09
C PHE A 38 -22.25 -6.58 -3.73
N GLY A 39 -21.85 -5.31 -3.85
CA GLY A 39 -22.66 -4.23 -4.38
C GLY A 39 -22.28 -3.87 -5.82
N PHE A 40 -22.33 -2.57 -6.12
CA PHE A 40 -21.88 -2.04 -7.40
C PHE A 40 -20.40 -1.64 -7.28
N PRO A 41 -19.46 -2.37 -7.92
CA PRO A 41 -18.04 -2.06 -7.81
C PRO A 41 -17.74 -0.72 -8.49
N ILE A 42 -17.24 0.24 -7.70
CA ILE A 42 -16.93 1.60 -8.14
C ILE A 42 -15.42 1.68 -8.39
N LEU A 43 -14.61 1.39 -7.37
CA LEU A 43 -13.16 1.45 -7.44
C LEU A 43 -12.59 0.30 -8.26
N THR A 44 -13.23 -0.86 -8.24
CA THR A 44 -12.79 -2.06 -8.96
C THR A 44 -13.51 -2.28 -10.29
N SER A 45 -14.33 -1.32 -10.72
CA SER A 45 -15.14 -1.42 -11.94
C SER A 45 -14.31 -1.77 -13.17
N LYS A 46 -14.80 -2.71 -13.99
CA LYS A 46 -14.21 -3.04 -15.30
C LYS A 46 -14.47 -1.95 -16.35
N HIS A 47 -15.53 -1.15 -16.17
CA HIS A 47 -15.87 -0.06 -17.08
C HIS A 47 -15.06 1.20 -16.72
N PHE A 48 -14.13 1.60 -17.58
CA PHE A 48 -13.17 2.66 -17.28
C PHE A 48 -13.83 4.01 -16.88
N PRO A 49 -14.85 4.54 -17.58
CA PRO A 49 -15.52 5.76 -17.14
C PRO A 49 -16.09 5.67 -15.73
N THR A 50 -16.69 4.54 -15.38
CA THR A 50 -17.23 4.29 -14.04
C THR A 50 -16.11 4.27 -13.01
N LYS A 51 -15.02 3.54 -13.30
CA LYS A 51 -13.84 3.49 -12.43
C LYS A 51 -13.24 4.87 -12.23
N ALA A 52 -13.08 5.65 -13.29
CA ALA A 52 -12.44 6.96 -13.25
C ALA A 52 -13.26 7.99 -12.46
N ILE A 53 -14.55 8.10 -12.75
CA ILE A 53 -15.48 8.98 -12.03
C ILE A 53 -15.58 8.53 -10.57
N GLY A 54 -15.77 7.22 -10.36
CA GLY A 54 -15.86 6.59 -9.06
C GLY A 54 -14.67 6.86 -8.17
N THR A 55 -13.46 6.58 -8.67
CA THR A 55 -12.18 6.83 -7.98
C THR A 55 -12.04 8.29 -7.58
N THR A 56 -12.33 9.20 -8.50
CA THR A 56 -12.24 10.65 -8.28
C THR A 56 -13.20 11.09 -7.17
N ILE A 57 -14.45 10.67 -7.24
CA ILE A 57 -15.51 11.04 -6.28
C ILE A 57 -15.25 10.41 -4.91
N VAL A 58 -15.00 9.10 -4.85
CA VAL A 58 -14.82 8.38 -3.58
C VAL A 58 -13.64 8.95 -2.80
N TYR A 59 -12.45 9.07 -3.42
CA TYR A 59 -11.31 9.65 -2.71
C TYR A 59 -11.52 11.13 -2.36
N GLY A 60 -12.24 11.89 -3.20
CA GLY A 60 -12.62 13.27 -2.90
C GLY A 60 -13.52 13.37 -1.66
N ILE A 61 -14.55 12.53 -1.57
CA ILE A 61 -15.45 12.44 -0.41
C ILE A 61 -14.67 12.04 0.83
N LEU A 62 -13.78 11.05 0.76
CA LEU A 62 -12.97 10.61 1.90
C LEU A 62 -12.07 11.72 2.43
N ILE A 63 -11.41 12.48 1.53
CA ILE A 63 -10.56 13.61 1.90
C ILE A 63 -11.37 14.76 2.48
N PHE A 64 -12.53 15.07 1.88
CA PHE A 64 -13.44 16.08 2.39
C PHE A 64 -13.94 15.73 3.79
N PHE A 65 -14.44 14.51 3.97
CA PHE A 65 -14.97 14.02 5.23
C PHE A 65 -13.88 13.93 6.30
N PHE A 66 -12.65 13.51 5.92
CA PHE A 66 -11.48 13.58 6.79
C PHE A 66 -11.29 14.98 7.33
N TYR A 67 -11.24 15.99 6.45
CA TYR A 67 -11.04 17.39 6.86
C TYR A 67 -12.22 17.93 7.68
N TRP A 68 -13.45 17.58 7.29
CA TRP A 68 -14.69 18.00 7.95
C TRP A 68 -14.75 17.56 9.42
N ASN A 69 -14.37 16.31 9.71
CA ASN A 69 -14.40 15.72 11.05
C ASN A 69 -13.32 16.26 12.01
N LEU A 70 -12.41 17.11 11.54
CA LEU A 70 -11.40 17.70 12.40
C LEU A 70 -11.98 18.82 13.26
N SER A 71 -11.50 18.92 14.51
CA SER A 71 -11.84 20.05 15.39
C SER A 71 -11.33 21.38 14.79
N GLN A 72 -11.99 22.48 15.13
CA GLN A 72 -11.61 23.81 14.62
C GLN A 72 -10.15 24.18 14.91
N ARG A 73 -9.63 23.77 16.07
CA ARG A 73 -8.21 23.92 16.42
C ARG A 73 -7.29 23.20 15.43
N ARG A 74 -7.62 21.95 15.07
CA ARG A 74 -6.86 21.13 14.11
C ARG A 74 -6.95 21.70 12.69
N LYS A 75 -8.14 22.10 12.25
CA LYS A 75 -8.34 22.78 10.96
C LYS A 75 -7.45 24.03 10.83
N ARG A 76 -7.40 24.85 11.89
CA ARG A 76 -6.54 26.05 11.93
C ARG A 76 -5.04 25.71 11.85
N LEU A 77 -4.59 24.71 12.62
CA LEU A 77 -3.19 24.26 12.59
C LEU A 77 -2.79 23.73 11.20
N LEU A 78 -3.66 22.95 10.58
CA LEU A 78 -3.45 22.38 9.26
C LEU A 78 -3.39 23.44 8.16
N ARG A 79 -4.30 24.43 8.19
CA ARG A 79 -4.29 25.56 7.24
C ARG A 79 -2.96 26.30 7.27
N LYS A 80 -2.42 26.58 8.46
CA LYS A 80 -1.10 27.23 8.63
C LYS A 80 0.06 26.41 8.05
N LYS A 81 -0.11 25.09 7.88
CA LYS A 81 0.92 24.20 7.34
C LYS A 81 0.76 23.91 5.84
N GLY A 82 -0.23 24.50 5.16
CA GLY A 82 -0.47 24.26 3.73
C GLY A 82 -1.18 22.93 3.45
N ILE A 83 -2.11 22.52 4.32
CA ILE A 83 -2.79 21.23 4.17
C ILE A 83 -3.59 21.09 2.87
N VAL A 84 -4.11 22.20 2.33
CA VAL A 84 -5.00 22.14 1.14
C VAL A 84 -4.19 21.67 -0.07
N GLU A 85 -3.00 22.25 -0.26
CA GLU A 85 -2.03 21.83 -1.28
C GLU A 85 -1.68 20.34 -1.10
N PHE A 86 -1.37 19.93 0.13
CA PHE A 86 -1.07 18.54 0.45
C PHE A 86 -2.23 17.59 0.11
N LEU A 87 -3.46 17.92 0.52
CA LEU A 87 -4.63 17.07 0.30
C LEU A 87 -4.97 16.97 -1.18
N PHE A 88 -4.76 18.05 -1.95
CA PHE A 88 -4.90 18.02 -3.40
C PHE A 88 -3.86 17.10 -4.05
N VAL A 89 -2.59 17.23 -3.69
CA VAL A 89 -1.52 16.34 -4.19
C VAL A 89 -1.79 14.90 -3.79
N PHE A 90 -2.21 14.67 -2.53
CA PHE A 90 -2.60 13.36 -2.05
C PHE A 90 -3.75 12.76 -2.87
N TRP A 91 -4.79 13.54 -3.16
CA TRP A 91 -5.90 13.10 -3.99
C TRP A 91 -5.46 12.70 -5.40
N VAL A 92 -4.62 13.52 -6.05
CA VAL A 92 -4.05 13.22 -7.37
C VAL A 92 -3.19 11.95 -7.34
N CYS A 93 -2.42 11.72 -6.27
CA CYS A 93 -1.65 10.49 -6.11
C CYS A 93 -2.55 9.25 -6.08
N LEU A 94 -3.69 9.30 -5.39
CA LEU A 94 -4.63 8.18 -5.30
C LEU A 94 -5.33 7.90 -6.62
N ILE A 95 -5.74 8.96 -7.34
CA ILE A 95 -6.30 8.83 -8.69
C ILE A 95 -5.26 8.21 -9.63
N GLY A 96 -4.02 8.72 -9.59
CA GLY A 96 -2.92 8.19 -10.39
C GLY A 96 -2.65 6.72 -10.12
N LEU A 97 -2.59 6.31 -8.84
CA LEU A 97 -2.35 4.92 -8.47
C LEU A 97 -3.39 3.95 -9.04
N GLU A 98 -4.66 4.36 -9.09
CA GLU A 98 -5.76 3.51 -9.55
C GLU A 98 -5.97 3.52 -11.07
N LEU A 99 -5.69 4.66 -11.72
CA LEU A 99 -6.04 4.89 -13.13
C LEU A 99 -4.83 4.86 -14.07
N LEU A 100 -3.60 4.89 -13.55
CA LEU A 100 -2.40 4.85 -14.39
C LEU A 100 -2.33 3.53 -15.14
N ASN A 101 -2.61 3.59 -16.45
CA ASN A 101 -2.45 2.47 -17.37
C ASN A 101 -1.75 2.99 -18.63
N LEU A 102 -0.44 2.78 -18.71
CA LEU A 102 0.33 3.17 -19.89
C LEU A 102 0.27 2.07 -20.96
N PRO A 103 0.23 2.44 -22.25
CA PRO A 103 0.16 1.47 -23.36
C PRO A 103 1.54 0.84 -23.63
N PHE A 104 2.08 0.09 -22.66
CA PHE A 104 3.40 -0.55 -22.75
C PHE A 104 3.54 -1.45 -23.98
N GLU A 105 2.44 -2.04 -24.44
CA GLU A 105 2.37 -2.90 -25.63
C GLU A 105 2.98 -2.24 -26.87
N LYS A 106 2.78 -0.93 -27.05
CA LYS A 106 3.32 -0.16 -28.18
C LYS A 106 4.85 -0.07 -28.16
N ILE A 107 5.44 -0.08 -26.97
CA ILE A 107 6.89 0.00 -26.78
C ILE A 107 7.50 -1.41 -26.86
N LEU A 108 6.81 -2.39 -26.26
CA LEU A 108 7.30 -3.75 -26.12
C LEU A 108 7.23 -4.58 -27.40
N VAL A 109 6.45 -4.17 -28.40
CA VAL A 109 6.37 -4.84 -29.71
C VAL A 109 7.72 -4.94 -30.43
N HIS A 110 8.69 -4.11 -30.07
CA HIS A 110 10.04 -4.13 -30.63
C HIS A 110 10.99 -5.15 -29.95
N LEU A 111 10.57 -5.79 -28.86
CA LEU A 111 11.35 -6.83 -28.19
C LEU A 111 11.11 -8.22 -28.81
N PRO A 112 12.08 -9.15 -28.69
CA PRO A 112 11.83 -10.55 -29.02
C PRO A 112 10.64 -11.10 -28.21
N LYS A 113 9.79 -11.92 -28.86
CA LYS A 113 8.52 -12.41 -28.30
C LYS A 113 8.66 -13.03 -26.91
N GLU A 114 9.70 -13.83 -26.73
CA GLU A 114 10.06 -14.51 -25.48
C GLU A 114 10.27 -13.54 -24.29
N TYR A 115 10.70 -12.30 -24.54
CA TYR A 115 10.92 -11.29 -23.49
C TYR A 115 9.77 -10.30 -23.32
N MET A 116 8.83 -10.23 -24.27
CA MET A 116 7.74 -9.26 -24.25
C MET A 116 6.87 -9.39 -22.99
N PHE A 117 6.48 -10.62 -22.64
CA PHE A 117 5.59 -10.88 -21.51
C PHE A 117 6.24 -10.57 -20.17
N TRP A 118 7.47 -11.03 -19.96
CA TRP A 118 8.23 -10.75 -18.74
C TRP A 118 8.51 -9.24 -18.59
N SER A 119 8.94 -8.59 -19.67
CA SER A 119 9.21 -7.14 -19.67
C SER A 119 7.95 -6.33 -19.38
N TYR A 120 6.80 -6.72 -19.94
CA TYR A 120 5.51 -6.13 -19.61
C TYR A 120 5.20 -6.22 -18.10
N LYS A 121 5.40 -7.40 -17.49
CA LYS A 121 5.14 -7.62 -16.07
C LYS A 121 6.05 -6.76 -15.18
N VAL A 122 7.35 -6.72 -15.48
CA VAL A 122 8.33 -5.91 -14.75
C VAL A 122 8.05 -4.40 -14.88
N LEU A 123 7.78 -3.92 -16.10
CA LEU A 123 7.46 -2.51 -16.35
C LEU A 123 6.17 -2.11 -15.66
N LYS A 124 5.11 -2.92 -15.80
CA LYS A 124 3.83 -2.67 -15.13
C LYS A 124 4.01 -2.58 -13.61
N GLN A 125 4.74 -3.53 -13.03
CA GLN A 125 5.03 -3.55 -11.59
C GLN A 125 5.79 -2.28 -11.17
N THR A 126 6.81 -1.88 -11.91
CA THR A 126 7.63 -0.71 -11.56
C THR A 126 6.85 0.60 -11.72
N VAL A 127 6.22 0.81 -12.87
CA VAL A 127 5.59 2.08 -13.25
C VAL A 127 4.32 2.34 -12.45
N GLN A 128 3.53 1.31 -12.12
CA GLN A 128 2.32 1.49 -11.31
C GLN A 128 2.63 2.06 -9.93
N PHE A 129 3.75 1.66 -9.32
CA PHE A 129 4.14 2.10 -7.97
C PHE A 129 5.11 3.28 -7.96
N PHE A 130 5.74 3.62 -9.08
CA PHE A 130 6.66 4.75 -9.19
C PHE A 130 6.08 6.11 -8.74
N PRO A 131 4.80 6.44 -9.04
CA PRO A 131 4.16 7.66 -8.52
C PRO A 131 4.18 7.79 -7.00
N LEU A 132 4.14 6.66 -6.27
CA LEU A 132 4.20 6.64 -4.80
C LEU A 132 5.57 7.06 -4.25
N LEU A 133 6.63 7.03 -5.06
CA LEU A 133 7.92 7.61 -4.70
C LEU A 133 8.06 9.03 -5.27
N LEU A 134 7.76 9.19 -6.55
CA LEU A 134 8.05 10.41 -7.30
C LEU A 134 7.28 11.63 -6.78
N PHE A 135 5.97 11.51 -6.59
CA PHE A 135 5.15 12.65 -6.13
C PHE A 135 5.50 13.09 -4.71
N PRO A 136 5.69 12.19 -3.73
CA PRO A 136 6.22 12.58 -2.43
C PRO A 136 7.56 13.30 -2.48
N LEU A 137 8.51 12.83 -3.30
CA LEU A 137 9.82 13.47 -3.42
C LEU A 137 9.72 14.87 -4.02
N PHE A 138 8.95 15.05 -5.09
CA PHE A 138 8.74 16.38 -5.68
C PHE A 138 8.02 17.31 -4.72
N TYR A 139 7.02 16.82 -3.98
CA TYR A 139 6.32 17.62 -2.98
C TYR A 139 7.24 18.02 -1.82
N ASP A 140 8.06 17.08 -1.33
CA ASP A 140 9.05 17.36 -0.27
C ASP A 140 10.11 18.36 -0.74
N TYR A 141 10.56 18.25 -1.99
CA TYR A 141 11.48 19.20 -2.62
C TYR A 141 10.86 20.59 -2.73
N TYR A 142 9.65 20.69 -3.28
CA TYR A 142 8.90 21.94 -3.36
C TYR A 142 8.72 22.61 -1.99
N ARG A 143 8.38 21.81 -0.96
CA ARG A 143 8.03 22.35 0.36
C ARG A 143 9.22 22.68 1.25
N ASN A 144 10.30 21.90 1.16
CA ASN A 144 11.41 21.98 2.12
C ASN A 144 12.74 22.41 1.47
N LYS A 145 12.73 22.73 0.16
CA LYS A 145 13.80 23.22 -0.73
C LYS A 145 15.15 22.48 -0.72
N THR A 146 15.66 21.95 0.39
CA THR A 146 16.90 21.17 0.50
C THR A 146 17.11 20.44 1.83
N ASN A 147 16.20 20.52 2.82
CA ASN A 147 16.34 19.75 4.07
C ASN A 147 15.44 18.50 4.05
N PRO A 148 15.91 17.34 3.52
CA PRO A 148 15.19 16.09 3.68
C PRO A 148 15.15 15.78 5.18
N ILE A 149 13.95 15.79 5.78
CA ILE A 149 13.84 15.47 7.20
C ILE A 149 14.27 14.01 7.38
N PRO A 150 15.33 13.74 8.17
CA PRO A 150 15.74 12.37 8.45
C PRO A 150 14.60 11.72 9.23
N PHE A 151 13.92 10.76 8.60
CA PHE A 151 12.86 10.03 9.29
C PHE A 151 13.52 9.07 10.29
N GLU A 152 14.61 8.40 9.91
CA GLU A 152 15.23 7.38 10.75
C GLU A 152 15.92 7.96 11.99
N LYS A 153 15.47 7.54 13.18
CA LYS A 153 16.20 7.74 14.44
C LYS A 153 17.15 6.57 14.70
N LYS A 154 18.29 6.89 15.33
CA LYS A 154 19.43 5.98 15.63
C LYS A 154 19.09 4.77 16.52
N LYS A 155 17.95 4.78 17.24
CA LYS A 155 17.47 3.65 18.06
C LYS A 155 16.17 3.09 17.46
N SER A 156 16.31 2.20 16.47
CA SER A 156 15.18 1.44 15.92
C SER A 156 14.98 0.16 16.73
N PRO A 157 13.72 -0.25 17.01
CA PRO A 157 13.46 -1.49 17.71
C PRO A 157 13.89 -2.69 16.87
N ALA A 158 14.08 -3.84 17.52
CA ALA A 158 14.35 -5.08 16.80
C ALA A 158 13.09 -5.56 16.07
N TYR A 159 13.17 -5.67 14.73
CA TYR A 159 12.04 -6.00 13.86
C TYR A 159 11.91 -7.49 13.51
N TYR A 160 12.83 -8.35 13.97
CA TYR A 160 12.72 -9.81 13.75
C TYR A 160 11.36 -10.42 14.16
N PRO A 161 10.63 -9.93 15.20
CA PRO A 161 9.30 -10.47 15.48
C PRO A 161 8.30 -10.22 14.35
N ILE A 162 8.41 -9.08 13.66
CA ILE A 162 7.56 -8.76 12.51
C ILE A 162 7.86 -9.72 11.35
N LEU A 163 9.14 -9.99 11.08
CA LEU A 163 9.54 -10.92 10.03
C LEU A 163 9.01 -12.34 10.29
N ILE A 164 9.19 -12.85 11.51
CA ILE A 164 8.73 -14.18 11.92
C ILE A 164 7.20 -14.28 11.78
N ILE A 165 6.47 -13.30 12.34
CA ILE A 165 5.01 -13.28 12.25
C ILE A 165 4.56 -13.19 10.78
N GLY A 166 5.20 -12.34 9.97
CA GLY A 166 4.90 -12.21 8.55
C GLY A 166 5.03 -13.52 7.80
N ILE A 167 6.16 -14.22 7.96
CA ILE A 167 6.41 -15.52 7.31
C ILE A 167 5.38 -16.57 7.76
N VAL A 168 5.09 -16.64 9.06
CA VAL A 168 4.10 -17.59 9.60
C VAL A 168 2.70 -17.30 9.05
N LEU A 169 2.30 -16.02 9.02
CA LEU A 169 1.02 -15.62 8.44
C LEU A 169 0.96 -15.93 6.95
N SER A 170 2.06 -15.80 6.21
CA SER A 170 2.11 -16.17 4.80
C SER A 170 1.94 -17.68 4.59
N ALA A 171 2.63 -18.50 5.39
CA ALA A 171 2.47 -19.95 5.35
C ALA A 171 1.03 -20.39 5.66
N ILE A 172 0.36 -19.71 6.59
CA ILE A 172 -1.06 -19.97 6.87
C ILE A 172 -1.93 -19.47 5.71
N GLY A 173 -1.58 -18.32 5.13
CA GLY A 173 -2.29 -17.70 4.01
C GLY A 173 -2.38 -18.59 2.78
N THR A 174 -1.41 -19.48 2.54
CA THR A 174 -1.45 -20.39 1.38
C THR A 174 -2.55 -21.44 1.44
N PHE A 175 -3.15 -21.69 2.61
CA PHE A 175 -4.31 -22.58 2.72
C PHE A 175 -5.63 -21.92 2.31
N ILE A 176 -5.61 -20.62 2.00
CA ILE A 176 -6.78 -19.87 1.56
C ILE A 176 -6.78 -19.82 0.02
N PRO A 177 -7.82 -20.35 -0.66
CA PRO A 177 -7.84 -20.47 -2.13
C PRO A 177 -7.54 -19.17 -2.88
N GLY A 178 -8.09 -18.04 -2.43
CA GLY A 178 -7.87 -16.75 -3.08
C GLY A 178 -6.40 -16.31 -3.12
N PHE A 179 -5.57 -16.74 -2.17
CA PHE A 179 -4.13 -16.46 -2.24
C PHE A 179 -3.40 -17.40 -3.20
N GLN A 180 -3.82 -18.65 -3.33
CA GLN A 180 -3.28 -19.60 -4.31
C GLN A 180 -3.58 -19.19 -5.76
N GLU A 181 -4.72 -18.52 -5.98
CA GLU A 181 -5.09 -17.97 -7.28
C GLU A 181 -4.32 -16.69 -7.64
N TYR A 182 -3.90 -15.92 -6.64
CA TYR A 182 -3.27 -14.62 -6.83
C TYR A 182 -1.74 -14.69 -6.88
N TYR A 183 -1.14 -15.62 -6.12
CA TYR A 183 0.30 -15.84 -6.02
C TYR A 183 0.70 -17.15 -6.72
N PRO A 184 1.94 -17.30 -7.19
CA PRO A 184 2.96 -16.26 -7.27
C PRO A 184 2.61 -15.19 -8.31
N ARG A 185 3.10 -13.96 -8.09
CA ARG A 185 3.02 -12.86 -9.05
C ARG A 185 4.10 -12.96 -10.11
N ALA A 186 5.19 -13.68 -9.82
CA ALA A 186 6.22 -14.02 -10.78
C ALA A 186 5.61 -14.55 -12.08
N PRO A 187 6.07 -14.07 -13.25
CA PRO A 187 5.60 -14.59 -14.53
C PRO A 187 5.90 -16.09 -14.64
N LEU A 188 4.84 -16.89 -14.71
CA LEU A 188 4.92 -18.33 -14.98
C LEU A 188 5.20 -18.58 -16.47
N SER A 189 5.83 -19.72 -16.78
CA SER A 189 5.99 -20.21 -18.15
C SER A 189 4.64 -20.23 -18.88
N SER A 190 4.64 -19.74 -20.12
CA SER A 190 3.43 -19.63 -20.94
C SER A 190 3.75 -19.84 -22.41
N GLU A 191 3.19 -20.91 -22.97
CA GLU A 191 3.28 -21.22 -24.40
C GLU A 191 2.61 -20.15 -25.26
N GLN A 192 1.48 -19.57 -24.79
CA GLN A 192 0.78 -18.49 -25.48
C GLN A 192 1.70 -17.28 -25.75
N PHE A 193 2.62 -16.99 -24.82
CA PHE A 193 3.56 -15.88 -24.93
C PHE A 193 4.96 -16.34 -25.36
N LEU A 194 5.17 -17.63 -25.65
CA LEU A 194 6.48 -18.22 -25.91
C LEU A 194 7.52 -17.88 -24.84
N TYR A 195 7.05 -17.71 -23.59
CA TYR A 195 7.88 -17.33 -22.46
C TYR A 195 8.16 -18.56 -21.59
N HIS A 196 9.43 -18.83 -21.35
CA HIS A 196 9.88 -19.85 -20.41
C HIS A 196 10.46 -19.15 -19.17
N ALA A 197 9.84 -19.39 -18.02
CA ALA A 197 10.35 -18.91 -16.75
C ALA A 197 11.66 -19.63 -16.40
N THR A 198 12.57 -18.90 -15.76
CA THR A 198 13.84 -19.40 -15.27
C THR A 198 14.06 -18.88 -13.86
N TRP A 199 14.99 -19.48 -13.12
CA TRP A 199 15.39 -18.98 -11.81
C TRP A 199 15.85 -17.53 -11.85
N ILE A 200 16.51 -17.11 -12.93
CA ILE A 200 16.99 -15.72 -13.09
C ILE A 200 15.83 -14.77 -13.34
N THR A 201 14.95 -15.07 -14.31
CA THR A 201 13.83 -14.18 -14.65
C THR A 201 12.83 -14.05 -13.51
N THR A 202 12.58 -15.13 -12.78
CA THR A 202 11.79 -15.14 -11.55
C THR A 202 12.45 -14.32 -10.45
N LEU A 203 13.73 -14.56 -10.14
CA LEU A 203 14.44 -13.82 -9.08
C LEU A 203 14.52 -12.31 -9.36
N VAL A 204 14.79 -11.91 -10.61
CA VAL A 204 14.82 -10.49 -10.98
C VAL A 204 13.43 -9.86 -10.84
N PHE A 205 12.37 -10.56 -11.25
CA PHE A 205 11.00 -10.09 -11.03
C PHE A 205 10.70 -9.92 -9.54
N GLU A 206 11.06 -10.90 -8.70
CA GLU A 206 10.87 -10.84 -7.25
C GLU A 206 11.61 -9.66 -6.62
N ILE A 207 12.87 -9.40 -7.02
CA ILE A 207 13.62 -8.25 -6.53
C ILE A 207 12.92 -6.94 -6.90
N VAL A 208 12.45 -6.79 -8.14
CA VAL A 208 11.72 -5.61 -8.59
C VAL A 208 10.40 -5.46 -7.82
N TYR A 209 9.63 -6.54 -7.73
CA TYR A 209 8.37 -6.60 -7.00
C TYR A 209 8.56 -6.18 -5.54
N LEU A 210 9.51 -6.79 -4.83
CA LEU A 210 9.80 -6.48 -3.43
C LEU A 210 10.33 -5.04 -3.25
N ALA A 211 11.12 -4.53 -4.20
CA ALA A 211 11.60 -3.14 -4.17
C ALA A 211 10.44 -2.13 -4.25
N THR A 212 9.34 -2.45 -4.94
CA THR A 212 8.17 -1.56 -5.00
C THR A 212 7.50 -1.34 -3.64
N PHE A 213 7.67 -2.25 -2.67
CA PHE A 213 7.19 -2.03 -1.30
C PHE A 213 7.93 -0.91 -0.60
N TYR A 214 9.18 -0.60 -0.98
CA TYR A 214 9.84 0.60 -0.50
C TYR A 214 9.07 1.86 -0.91
N PHE A 215 8.58 1.93 -2.15
CA PHE A 215 7.79 3.06 -2.64
C PHE A 215 6.48 3.19 -1.86
N THR A 216 5.79 2.06 -1.67
CA THR A 216 4.56 1.98 -0.88
C THR A 216 4.78 2.45 0.56
N GLU A 217 5.80 1.94 1.24
CA GLU A 217 6.09 2.31 2.62
C GLU A 217 6.59 3.75 2.76
N PHE A 218 7.36 4.23 1.79
CA PHE A 218 7.76 5.63 1.72
C PHE A 218 6.53 6.55 1.64
N PHE A 219 5.58 6.23 0.77
CA PHE A 219 4.34 6.98 0.63
C PHE A 219 3.50 6.95 1.89
N PHE A 220 3.11 5.77 2.35
CA PHE A 220 2.15 5.66 3.46
C PHE A 220 2.78 5.98 4.81
N ARG A 221 3.98 5.47 5.12
CA ARG A 221 4.52 5.49 6.50
C ARG A 221 5.39 6.71 6.77
N LYS A 222 5.91 7.36 5.72
CA LYS A 222 6.69 8.59 5.81
C LYS A 222 5.90 9.80 5.29
N PHE A 223 5.59 9.87 4.00
CA PHE A 223 4.97 11.04 3.39
C PHE A 223 3.58 11.34 3.96
N LEU A 224 2.64 10.40 3.83
CA LEU A 224 1.25 10.59 4.25
C LEU A 224 1.14 10.83 5.75
N ILE A 225 1.78 9.98 6.55
CA ILE A 225 1.79 10.11 8.02
C ILE A 225 2.37 11.45 8.47
N ARG A 226 3.47 11.93 7.87
CA ARG A 226 4.10 13.20 8.23
C ARG A 226 3.12 14.36 8.09
N TYR A 227 2.50 14.51 6.93
CA TYR A 227 1.61 15.65 6.67
C TYR A 227 0.26 15.52 7.35
N LEU A 228 -0.32 14.32 7.43
CA LEU A 228 -1.57 14.12 8.18
C LEU A 228 -1.37 14.20 9.69
N SER A 229 -0.16 14.02 10.22
CA SER A 229 0.09 14.12 11.67
C SER A 229 -0.21 15.51 12.24
N PHE A 230 -0.21 16.56 11.42
CA PHE A 230 -0.67 17.90 11.79
C PHE A 230 -2.16 17.93 12.16
N ALA A 231 -2.96 16.98 11.67
CA ALA A 231 -4.37 16.76 12.03
C ALA A 231 -4.50 16.00 13.36
N GLY A 232 -3.40 15.44 13.86
CA GLY A 232 -3.33 14.55 15.01
C GLY A 232 -2.97 13.12 14.61
N ARG A 233 -2.08 12.51 15.40
CA ARG A 233 -1.54 11.16 15.14
C ARG A 233 -2.58 10.08 14.86
N TYR A 234 -3.74 10.12 15.52
CA TYR A 234 -4.78 9.09 15.36
C TYR A 234 -5.55 9.26 14.05
N HIS A 235 -5.83 10.50 13.64
CA HIS A 235 -6.43 10.76 12.33
C HIS A 235 -5.45 10.41 11.20
N ALA A 236 -4.16 10.70 11.39
CA ALA A 236 -3.13 10.33 10.42
C ALA A 236 -3.08 8.81 10.21
N VAL A 237 -3.03 8.02 11.28
CA VAL A 237 -3.03 6.55 11.21
C VAL A 237 -4.33 6.01 10.66
N GLY A 238 -5.48 6.50 11.12
CA GLY A 238 -6.79 6.04 10.65
C GLY A 238 -7.02 6.30 9.17
N MET A 239 -6.75 7.52 8.70
CA MET A 239 -6.86 7.87 7.28
C MET A 239 -5.84 7.11 6.43
N SER A 240 -4.60 7.00 6.90
CA SER A 240 -3.57 6.22 6.22
C SER A 240 -3.97 4.75 6.09
N ALA A 241 -4.51 4.14 7.15
CA ALA A 241 -4.95 2.76 7.13
C ALA A 241 -6.18 2.53 6.24
N LEU A 242 -7.15 3.46 6.26
CA LEU A 242 -8.31 3.43 5.38
C LEU A 242 -7.86 3.39 3.92
N VAL A 243 -7.11 4.39 3.48
CA VAL A 243 -6.66 4.48 2.08
C VAL A 243 -5.75 3.31 1.72
N TYR A 244 -4.89 2.90 2.63
CA TYR A 244 -4.05 1.72 2.44
C TYR A 244 -4.87 0.44 2.22
N GLY A 245 -6.02 0.29 2.90
CA GLY A 245 -6.95 -0.80 2.65
C GLY A 245 -7.65 -0.72 1.29
N LEU A 246 -8.03 0.49 0.86
CA LEU A 246 -8.71 0.70 -0.42
C LEU A 246 -7.80 0.37 -1.61
N VAL A 247 -6.51 0.70 -1.55
CA VAL A 247 -5.56 0.38 -2.64
C VAL A 247 -5.22 -1.11 -2.73
N HIS A 248 -5.70 -1.93 -1.77
CA HIS A 248 -5.63 -3.39 -1.84
C HIS A 248 -6.87 -3.99 -2.48
N PHE A 249 -7.88 -3.21 -2.84
CA PHE A 249 -9.02 -3.73 -3.60
C PHE A 249 -8.52 -4.40 -4.89
N GLN A 250 -9.21 -5.47 -5.31
CA GLN A 250 -8.76 -6.43 -6.34
C GLN A 250 -7.72 -7.47 -5.89
N LYS A 251 -7.26 -7.44 -4.63
CA LYS A 251 -6.46 -8.52 -4.03
C LYS A 251 -7.34 -9.54 -3.30
N PRO A 252 -6.80 -10.68 -2.84
CA PRO A 252 -7.57 -11.65 -2.08
C PRO A 252 -8.25 -11.01 -0.86
N ARG A 253 -9.49 -11.41 -0.55
CA ARG A 253 -10.30 -10.82 0.55
C ARG A 253 -9.56 -10.77 1.88
N GLY A 254 -8.80 -11.82 2.20
CA GLY A 254 -7.96 -11.88 3.39
C GLY A 254 -6.87 -10.81 3.41
N GLU A 255 -6.25 -10.51 2.26
CA GLU A 255 -5.26 -9.44 2.11
C GLU A 255 -5.92 -8.06 2.22
N ILE A 256 -7.10 -7.86 1.64
CA ILE A 256 -7.86 -6.60 1.76
C ILE A 256 -8.16 -6.29 3.23
N LEU A 257 -8.80 -7.22 3.95
CA LEU A 257 -9.18 -6.99 5.34
C LEU A 257 -7.97 -6.83 6.26
N SER A 258 -6.95 -7.67 6.09
CA SER A 258 -5.73 -7.60 6.89
C SER A 258 -4.89 -6.35 6.57
N SER A 259 -4.96 -5.81 5.35
CA SER A 259 -4.23 -4.59 4.99
C SER A 259 -4.68 -3.37 5.80
N PHE A 260 -5.98 -3.21 6.10
CA PHE A 260 -6.45 -2.14 6.97
C PHE A 260 -5.85 -2.26 8.38
N LEU A 261 -5.86 -3.46 8.95
CA LEU A 261 -5.27 -3.73 10.27
C LEU A 261 -3.74 -3.54 10.26
N GLY A 262 -3.05 -4.05 9.24
CA GLY A 262 -1.62 -3.82 9.01
C GLY A 262 -1.30 -2.34 8.84
N GLY A 263 -2.17 -1.59 8.16
CA GLY A 263 -2.12 -0.13 8.04
C GLY A 263 -2.17 0.57 9.39
N LEU A 264 -3.09 0.16 10.27
CA LEU A 264 -3.20 0.71 11.63
C LEU A 264 -1.94 0.40 12.46
N LEU A 265 -1.49 -0.86 12.46
CA LEU A 265 -0.34 -1.30 13.25
C LEU A 265 0.96 -0.64 12.76
N MET A 266 1.23 -0.69 11.46
CA MET A 266 2.46 -0.14 10.88
C MET A 266 2.45 1.39 10.87
N GLY A 267 1.29 2.02 10.68
CA GLY A 267 1.16 3.48 10.82
C GLY A 267 1.38 3.94 12.27
N ALA A 268 0.85 3.22 13.26
CA ALA A 268 1.13 3.51 14.66
C ALA A 268 2.62 3.33 14.99
N LEU A 269 3.24 2.25 14.50
CA LEU A 269 4.66 1.97 14.68
C LEU A 269 5.52 3.05 14.01
N SER A 270 5.20 3.48 12.80
CA SER A 270 5.96 4.51 12.07
C SER A 270 5.89 5.87 12.76
N ILE A 271 4.74 6.27 13.33
CA ILE A 271 4.64 7.50 14.13
C ILE A 271 5.53 7.46 15.37
N ARG A 272 5.63 6.29 16.03
CA ARG A 272 6.35 6.16 17.30
C ARG A 272 7.87 6.01 17.10
N THR A 273 8.27 5.32 16.03
CA THR A 273 9.67 5.03 15.71
C THR A 273 10.27 6.02 14.72
N HIS A 274 9.43 6.79 14.02
CA HIS A 274 9.81 7.58 12.85
C HIS A 274 10.51 6.71 11.79
N SER A 275 10.04 5.48 11.57
CA SER A 275 10.71 4.56 10.64
C SER A 275 9.70 3.86 9.74
N ILE A 276 10.08 3.68 8.47
CA ILE A 276 9.33 2.84 7.52
C ILE A 276 9.70 1.37 7.65
N ARG A 277 10.83 1.05 8.31
CA ARG A 277 11.41 -0.30 8.36
C ARG A 277 10.44 -1.36 8.87
N GLY A 278 9.65 -1.02 9.90
CA GLY A 278 8.65 -1.95 10.43
C GLY A 278 7.62 -2.38 9.40
N GLY A 279 7.07 -1.42 8.63
CA GLY A 279 6.13 -1.73 7.56
C GLY A 279 6.81 -2.39 6.35
N LEU A 280 8.03 -1.97 6.02
CA LEU A 280 8.80 -2.57 4.92
C LEU A 280 9.11 -4.04 5.17
N TYR A 281 9.55 -4.38 6.38
CA TYR A 281 9.81 -5.77 6.75
C TYR A 281 8.53 -6.60 6.85
N ALA A 282 7.43 -6.02 7.34
CA ALA A 282 6.13 -6.70 7.31
C ALA A 282 5.72 -7.03 5.87
N HIS A 283 5.85 -6.06 4.95
CA HIS A 283 5.53 -6.26 3.55
C HIS A 283 6.41 -7.31 2.88
N ILE A 284 7.73 -7.21 3.04
CA ILE A 284 8.66 -8.16 2.43
C ILE A 284 8.40 -9.56 2.97
N ALA A 285 8.25 -9.72 4.29
CA ALA A 285 7.96 -11.03 4.89
C ALA A 285 6.64 -11.62 4.40
N LEU A 286 5.59 -10.80 4.32
CA LEU A 286 4.29 -11.25 3.85
C LEU A 286 4.32 -11.61 2.36
N ALA A 287 4.75 -10.69 1.50
CA ALA A 287 4.75 -10.86 0.06
C ALA A 287 5.73 -11.96 -0.39
N ALA A 288 7.00 -11.90 0.00
CA ALA A 288 7.98 -12.93 -0.34
C ALA A 288 7.58 -14.29 0.24
N GLY A 289 6.96 -14.32 1.43
CA GLY A 289 6.41 -15.53 2.01
C GLY A 289 5.30 -16.13 1.14
N MET A 290 4.34 -15.32 0.68
CA MET A 290 3.25 -15.80 -0.19
C MET A 290 3.79 -16.30 -1.54
N GLU A 291 4.71 -15.56 -2.15
CA GLU A 291 5.38 -15.96 -3.40
C GLU A 291 6.08 -17.31 -3.23
N PHE A 292 6.85 -17.47 -2.15
CA PHE A 292 7.58 -18.70 -1.87
C PHE A 292 6.66 -19.89 -1.60
N PHE A 293 5.78 -19.78 -0.59
CA PHE A 293 4.95 -20.90 -0.16
C PHE A 293 3.93 -21.32 -1.23
N THR A 294 3.37 -20.37 -1.98
CA THR A 294 2.48 -20.71 -3.11
C THR A 294 3.28 -21.20 -4.31
N GLY A 295 4.46 -20.62 -4.56
CA GLY A 295 5.37 -21.01 -5.65
C GLY A 295 5.81 -22.47 -5.60
N ILE A 296 5.92 -23.06 -4.40
CA ILE A 296 6.20 -24.50 -4.23
C ILE A 296 5.19 -25.38 -4.98
N PHE A 297 3.91 -24.99 -5.02
CA PHE A 297 2.85 -25.77 -5.70
C PHE A 297 2.90 -25.66 -7.23
N VAL A 298 3.63 -24.68 -7.77
CA VAL A 298 3.72 -24.41 -9.21
C VAL A 298 5.17 -24.38 -9.70
N TRP A 299 6.07 -25.07 -8.97
CA TRP A 299 7.52 -25.03 -9.19
C TRP A 299 7.91 -25.41 -10.62
N GLU A 300 7.29 -26.43 -11.21
CA GLU A 300 7.51 -26.87 -12.59
C GLU A 300 7.12 -25.82 -13.65
N LYS A 301 6.31 -24.82 -13.29
CA LYS A 301 5.97 -23.70 -14.17
C LYS A 301 6.89 -22.51 -14.00
N LEU A 302 7.71 -22.50 -12.95
CA LEU A 302 8.70 -21.47 -12.66
C LEU A 302 10.09 -21.84 -13.18
N PHE A 303 10.38 -23.14 -13.32
CA PHE A 303 11.69 -23.70 -13.71
C PHE A 303 11.54 -24.95 -14.59
#